data_AF-A0A1V2PLK4-F1
#
_entry.id   AF-A0A1V2PLK4-F1
#
_cell.length_a   1.000
_cell.length_b   1.000
_cell.length_c   1.000
_cell.angle_alpha   90.00
_cell.angle_beta   90.00
_cell.angle_gamma   90.00
#
_symmetry.space_group_name_H-M   'P 1'
#
loop_
_entity.id
_entity.type
_entity.pdbx_description
1 polymer ?
#
loop_
_entity_poly.entity_id
_entity_poly.type
_entity_poly.pdbx_seq_one_letter_code
_entity_poly.pdbx_strand_id
1 'polypeptide(L)'
;MRRLVVVVDVQGPSMEPTLYDGDRVLVRRAPLTSVRTGDLVVVARPGSADFAAAESWVIKRVAATAGEHIPAVIRDSWAQNDIDFAGSLVPEGRLLLLGDNPARSGDSRHWGFTAGDAVLGVVARSMRRPARAA
;
A
#
# COMPACT_ATOMS: atom_id res chain seq x y z
N MET A 1 11.69 -22.13 -10.25
CA MET A 1 11.71 -21.05 -9.23
C MET A 1 10.38 -21.11 -8.47
N ARG A 2 10.37 -21.55 -7.21
CA ARG A 2 9.13 -21.59 -6.41
C ARG A 2 8.71 -20.16 -6.10
N ARG A 3 7.57 -19.70 -6.63
CA ARG A 3 6.98 -18.41 -6.24
C ARG A 3 6.44 -18.59 -4.82
N LEU A 4 7.11 -17.99 -3.83
CA LEU A 4 6.56 -17.90 -2.49
C LEU A 4 5.32 -16.98 -2.56
N VAL A 5 4.18 -17.55 -2.18
CA VAL A 5 2.91 -16.82 -2.07
C VAL A 5 2.51 -16.84 -0.60
N VAL A 6 2.07 -15.70 -0.09
CA VAL A 6 1.56 -15.54 1.28
C VAL A 6 0.08 -15.19 1.19
N VAL A 7 -0.73 -15.78 2.06
CA VAL A 7 -2.13 -15.37 2.24
C VAL A 7 -2.17 -14.32 3.33
N VAL A 8 -2.80 -13.17 3.05
CA VAL A 8 -3.00 -12.10 4.03
C VAL A 8 -4.50 -11.88 4.21
N ASP A 9 -4.96 -11.84 5.46
CA ASP A 9 -6.32 -11.42 5.81
C ASP A 9 -6.40 -9.90 5.78
N VAL A 10 -7.45 -9.37 5.15
CA VAL A 10 -7.71 -7.93 5.07
C VAL A 10 -8.42 -7.49 6.34
N GLN A 11 -7.87 -6.47 7.00
CA GLN A 11 -8.45 -5.87 8.20
C GLN A 11 -8.66 -4.37 7.99
N GLY A 12 -9.88 -3.92 8.27
CA GLY A 12 -10.29 -2.52 8.22
C GLY A 12 -10.66 -2.00 6.82
N PRO A 13 -11.26 -0.79 6.76
CA PRO A 13 -11.96 -0.30 5.59
C PRO A 13 -11.10 0.48 4.58
N SER A 14 -9.78 0.60 4.80
CA SER A 14 -8.93 1.54 4.05
C SER A 14 -8.83 1.26 2.54
N MET A 15 -9.11 0.02 2.13
CA MET A 15 -9.05 -0.43 0.73
C MET A 15 -10.42 -0.66 0.11
N GLU A 16 -11.51 -0.28 0.80
CA GLU A 16 -12.86 -0.35 0.23
C GLU A 16 -13.00 0.66 -0.93
N PRO A 17 -13.74 0.33 -2.01
CA PRO A 17 -14.53 -0.89 -2.21
C PRO A 17 -13.75 -2.07 -2.85
N THR A 18 -12.45 -1.89 -3.10
CA THR A 18 -11.64 -2.92 -3.78
C THR A 18 -11.46 -4.16 -2.92
N LEU A 19 -11.14 -3.97 -1.64
CA LEU A 19 -11.02 -5.01 -0.63
C LEU A 19 -11.87 -4.62 0.58
N TYR A 20 -12.66 -5.55 1.08
CA TYR A 20 -13.46 -5.38 2.29
C TYR A 20 -12.81 -6.08 3.49
N ASP A 21 -13.16 -5.64 4.69
CA ASP A 21 -12.79 -6.32 5.93
C ASP A 21 -13.20 -7.81 5.87
N GLY A 22 -12.27 -8.69 6.24
CA GLY A 22 -12.47 -10.14 6.20
C GLY A 22 -12.21 -10.80 4.84
N ASP A 23 -11.89 -10.03 3.78
CA ASP A 23 -11.35 -10.59 2.54
C ASP A 23 -9.98 -11.25 2.78
N ARG A 24 -9.56 -12.09 1.84
CA ARG A 24 -8.20 -12.64 1.79
C ARG A 24 -7.52 -12.27 0.49
N VAL A 25 -6.22 -12.01 0.54
CA VAL A 25 -5.42 -11.75 -0.66
C VAL A 25 -4.24 -12.70 -0.77
N LEU A 26 -3.95 -13.13 -2.00
CA LEU A 26 -2.73 -13.84 -2.34
C LEU A 26 -1.66 -12.83 -2.71
N VAL A 27 -0.58 -12.79 -1.94
CA VAL A 27 0.53 -11.86 -2.11
C VAL A 27 1.72 -12.62 -2.67
N ARG A 28 2.23 -12.16 -3.81
CA ARG A 28 3.43 -12.69 -4.44
C ARG A 28 4.60 -11.76 -4.14
N ARG A 29 5.69 -12.32 -3.63
CA ARG A 29 6.96 -11.57 -3.54
C ARG A 29 7.42 -11.16 -4.94
N ALA A 30 7.76 -9.89 -5.12
CA ALA A 30 8.14 -9.33 -6.40
C ALA A 30 9.24 -8.27 -6.21
N PRO A 31 10.22 -8.17 -7.12
CA PRO A 31 11.21 -7.11 -7.05
C PRO A 31 10.53 -5.75 -7.26
N LEU A 32 11.06 -4.69 -6.63
CA LEU A 32 10.51 -3.33 -6.74
C LEU A 32 10.39 -2.87 -8.21
N THR A 33 11.34 -3.27 -9.05
CA THR A 33 11.36 -2.99 -10.49
C THR A 33 10.19 -3.59 -11.27
N SER A 34 9.40 -4.48 -10.67
CA SER A 34 8.18 -5.06 -11.26
C SER A 34 6.88 -4.47 -10.70
N VAL A 35 6.96 -3.62 -9.66
CA VAL A 35 5.80 -2.92 -9.10
C VAL A 35 5.39 -1.79 -10.04
N ARG A 36 4.10 -1.65 -10.30
CA ARG A 36 3.53 -0.67 -11.22
C ARG A 36 2.46 0.16 -10.54
N THR A 37 2.23 1.35 -11.05
CA THR A 37 1.07 2.17 -10.68
C THR A 37 -0.21 1.38 -10.91
N GLY A 38 -1.09 1.41 -9.92
CA GLY A 38 -2.31 0.61 -9.86
C GLY A 38 -2.17 -0.71 -9.08
N ASP A 39 -0.96 -1.24 -8.85
CA ASP A 39 -0.78 -2.46 -8.06
C ASP A 39 -1.26 -2.27 -6.62
N LEU A 40 -1.78 -3.33 -6.01
CA LEU A 40 -1.97 -3.38 -4.55
C LEU A 40 -0.76 -4.05 -3.92
N VAL A 41 -0.16 -3.39 -2.93
CA VAL A 41 1.03 -3.87 -2.24
C VAL A 41 0.76 -4.06 -0.75
N VAL A 42 1.39 -5.07 -0.17
CA VAL A 42 1.47 -5.23 1.28
C VAL A 42 2.81 -4.67 1.72
N VAL A 43 2.78 -3.68 2.62
CA VAL A 43 3.97 -2.94 3.05
C VAL A 43 4.00 -2.80 4.56
N ALA A 44 5.21 -2.72 5.12
CA ALA A 44 5.35 -2.43 6.53
C ALA A 44 4.88 -1.00 6.82
N ARG A 45 4.16 -0.83 7.93
CA ARG A 45 3.68 0.46 8.42
C ARG A 45 4.89 1.30 8.85
N PRO A 46 4.96 2.57 8.47
CA PRO A 46 6.01 3.47 8.96
C PRO A 46 6.08 3.45 10.49
N GLY A 47 7.30 3.33 11.05
CA GLY A 47 7.52 3.29 12.50
C GLY A 47 7.25 1.95 13.18
N SER A 48 6.85 0.90 12.44
CA SER A 48 6.77 -0.44 13.02
C SER A 48 8.17 -0.99 13.33
N ALA A 49 8.41 -1.33 14.60
CA ALA A 49 9.66 -1.94 15.05
C ALA A 49 9.65 -3.48 14.93
N ASP A 50 8.46 -4.07 14.92
CA ASP A 50 8.26 -5.52 14.85
C ASP A 50 7.63 -5.91 13.51
N PHE A 51 8.46 -6.26 12.54
CA PHE A 51 8.03 -6.73 11.22
C PHE A 51 7.36 -8.11 11.26
N ALA A 52 7.42 -8.84 12.38
CA ALA A 52 6.74 -10.13 12.53
C ALA A 52 5.27 -9.99 13.00
N ALA A 53 4.90 -8.86 13.59
CA ALA A 53 3.52 -8.60 14.01
C ALA A 53 2.61 -8.28 12.82
N ALA A 54 1.41 -8.89 12.77
CA ALA A 54 0.43 -8.64 11.72
C ALA A 54 -0.04 -7.17 11.65
N GLU A 55 -0.10 -6.49 12.79
CA GLU A 55 -0.49 -5.08 12.92
C GLU A 55 0.51 -4.10 12.27
N SER A 56 1.71 -4.59 11.96
CA SER A 56 2.77 -3.86 11.28
C SER A 56 2.61 -3.82 9.78
N TRP A 57 1.61 -4.49 9.19
CA TRP A 57 1.43 -4.54 7.74
C TRP A 57 0.17 -3.80 7.30
N VAL A 58 0.28 -3.07 6.19
CA VAL A 58 -0.85 -2.38 5.56
C VAL A 58 -0.92 -2.72 4.08
N ILE A 59 -2.15 -2.81 3.56
CA ILE A 59 -2.39 -2.93 2.11
C ILE A 59 -2.71 -1.53 1.57
N LYS A 60 -2.05 -1.14 0.49
CA LYS A 60 -2.27 0.12 -0.21
C LYS A 60 -2.12 -0.06 -1.71
N ARG A 61 -2.74 0.83 -2.49
CA ARG A 61 -2.56 0.95 -3.93
C ARG A 61 -1.35 1.83 -4.24
N VAL A 62 -0.54 1.40 -5.18
CA VAL A 62 0.55 2.22 -5.75
C VAL A 62 -0.09 3.30 -6.61
N ALA A 63 0.00 4.54 -6.16
CA ALA A 63 -0.49 5.70 -6.90
C ALA A 63 0.59 6.26 -7.84
N ALA A 64 1.87 6.13 -7.45
CA ALA A 64 3.00 6.46 -8.31
C ALA A 64 4.25 5.68 -7.89
N THR A 65 5.08 5.36 -8.88
CA THR A 65 6.40 4.75 -8.75
C THR A 65 7.52 5.76 -9.05
N ALA A 66 8.76 5.40 -8.75
CA ALA A 66 9.93 6.25 -8.99
C ALA A 66 9.94 6.86 -10.41
N GLY A 67 10.18 8.17 -10.49
CA GLY A 67 10.21 8.93 -11.74
C GLY A 67 8.85 9.40 -12.24
N GLU A 68 7.73 8.93 -11.68
CA GLU A 68 6.40 9.44 -12.02
C GLU A 68 6.06 10.71 -11.23
N HIS A 69 5.16 11.53 -11.77
CA HIS A 69 4.70 12.75 -11.11
C HIS A 69 3.88 12.45 -9.85
N ILE A 70 4.14 13.24 -8.81
CA ILE A 70 3.32 13.20 -7.59
C ILE A 70 1.94 13.81 -7.89
N PRO A 71 0.84 13.07 -7.64
CA PRO A 71 -0.50 13.59 -7.87
C PRO A 71 -0.77 14.87 -7.05
N ALA A 72 -1.38 15.88 -7.66
CA ALA A 72 -1.61 17.19 -7.02
C ALA A 72 -2.37 17.07 -5.70
N VAL A 73 -3.38 16.19 -5.63
CA VAL A 73 -4.19 15.91 -4.43
C VAL A 73 -3.35 15.50 -3.21
N ILE A 74 -2.13 15.01 -3.41
CA ILE A 74 -1.21 14.62 -2.34
C ILE A 74 -0.45 15.82 -1.79
N ARG A 75 -0.09 16.78 -2.65
CA ARG A 75 0.67 17.96 -2.23
C ARG A 75 -0.10 18.80 -1.21
N ASP A 76 -1.41 18.94 -1.43
CA ASP A 76 -2.29 19.66 -0.50
C ASP A 76 -2.34 18.96 0.86
N SER A 77 -2.30 17.63 0.88
CA SER A 77 -2.25 16.84 2.11
C SER A 77 -0.91 17.00 2.83
N TRP A 78 0.21 17.04 2.11
CA TRP A 78 1.55 17.18 2.69
C TRP A 78 1.76 18.51 3.39
N ALA A 79 1.23 19.60 2.83
CA ALA A 79 1.24 20.90 3.48
C ALA A 79 0.51 20.89 4.84
N GLN A 80 -0.54 20.08 4.98
CA GLN A 80 -1.31 19.94 6.22
C GLN A 80 -0.68 18.97 7.23
N ASN A 81 0.26 18.12 6.79
CA ASN A 81 0.90 17.09 7.61
C ASN A 81 2.41 17.37 7.82
N ASP A 82 2.85 18.61 7.59
CA ASP A 82 4.24 19.05 7.73
C ASP A 82 5.26 18.19 6.96
N ILE A 83 4.86 17.71 5.77
CA ILE A 83 5.75 16.97 4.87
C ILE A 83 6.32 17.95 3.84
N ASP A 84 7.58 18.34 4.02
CA ASP A 84 8.29 19.22 3.09
C ASP A 84 8.97 18.42 1.97
N PHE A 85 8.43 18.52 0.76
CA PHE A 85 9.06 17.98 -0.45
C PHE A 85 8.89 18.92 -1.64
N ALA A 86 9.97 19.58 -2.02
CA ALA A 86 9.99 20.54 -3.13
C ALA A 86 9.97 19.90 -4.54
N GLY A 87 10.21 18.58 -4.64
CA GLY A 87 10.33 17.91 -5.95
C GLY A 87 8.98 17.63 -6.62
N SER A 88 9.02 17.36 -7.94
CA SER A 88 7.82 17.05 -8.72
C SER A 88 7.56 15.55 -8.94
N LEU A 89 8.60 14.72 -8.78
CA LEU A 89 8.60 13.29 -9.09
C LEU A 89 8.82 12.45 -7.83
N VAL A 90 8.32 11.21 -7.84
CA VAL A 90 8.63 10.21 -6.81
C VAL A 90 10.12 9.86 -6.88
N PRO A 91 10.87 9.92 -5.76
CA PRO A 91 12.29 9.57 -5.75
C PRO A 91 12.58 8.12 -6.12
N GLU A 92 13.81 7.83 -6.54
CA GLU A 92 14.27 6.46 -6.76
C GLU A 92 14.13 5.59 -5.50
N GLY A 93 13.75 4.32 -5.68
CA GLY A 93 13.55 3.39 -4.57
C GLY A 93 12.36 3.72 -3.65
N ARG A 94 11.50 4.66 -4.06
CA ARG A 94 10.30 5.07 -3.31
C ARG A 94 9.02 4.79 -4.07
N LEU A 95 7.95 4.64 -3.30
CA LEU A 95 6.58 4.49 -3.78
C LEU A 95 5.70 5.53 -3.10
N LEU A 96 4.66 5.96 -3.82
CA LEU A 96 3.56 6.73 -3.27
C LEU A 96 2.34 5.81 -3.21
N LEU A 97 1.82 5.61 -2.00
CA LEU A 97 0.82 4.58 -1.69
C LEU A 97 -0.45 5.21 -1.14
N LEU A 98 -1.62 4.84 -1.68
CA LEU A 98 -2.92 5.36 -1.27
C LEU A 98 -3.89 4.24 -0.98
N GLY A 99 -4.78 4.45 -0.01
CA GLY A 99 -5.94 3.59 0.17
C GLY A 99 -7.06 4.00 -0.78
N ASP A 100 -7.81 3.01 -1.24
CA ASP A 100 -8.97 3.23 -2.12
C ASP A 100 -10.16 3.87 -1.40
N ASN A 101 -10.13 3.90 -0.05
CA ASN A 101 -11.05 4.67 0.78
C ASN A 101 -10.33 5.89 1.40
N PRO A 102 -10.34 7.05 0.72
CA PRO A 102 -9.62 8.24 1.17
C PRO A 102 -9.98 8.70 2.58
N ALA A 103 -11.24 8.54 2.99
CA ALA A 103 -11.76 9.01 4.28
C ALA A 103 -11.34 8.12 5.46
N ARG A 104 -10.85 6.90 5.20
CA ARG A 104 -10.49 5.92 6.24
C ARG A 104 -9.08 5.34 6.06
N SER A 105 -8.24 5.98 5.26
CA SER A 105 -6.90 5.49 4.95
C SER A 105 -5.81 6.37 5.53
N GLY A 106 -5.04 5.80 6.47
CA GLY A 106 -3.69 6.29 6.75
C GLY A 106 -2.75 5.77 5.66
N ASP A 107 -2.14 6.69 4.91
CA ASP A 107 -1.33 6.41 3.73
C ASP A 107 -0.34 7.54 3.41
N SER A 108 0.22 7.56 2.20
CA SER A 108 1.23 8.56 1.80
C SER A 108 0.81 10.01 1.94
N ARG A 109 -0.50 10.31 2.06
CA ARG A 109 -0.97 11.66 2.42
C ARG A 109 -0.50 12.12 3.80
N HIS A 110 -0.31 11.17 4.71
CA HIS A 110 0.02 11.40 6.12
C HIS A 110 1.48 11.10 6.46
N TRP A 111 2.15 10.23 5.69
CA TRP A 111 3.53 9.81 5.99
C TRP A 111 4.51 9.98 4.83
N GLY A 112 4.07 10.52 3.69
CA GLY A 112 4.92 10.72 2.52
C GLY A 112 5.28 9.42 1.81
N PHE A 113 6.52 9.30 1.34
CA PHE A 113 6.95 8.16 0.55
C PHE A 113 7.22 6.90 1.37
N THR A 114 6.98 5.74 0.77
CA THR A 114 7.36 4.44 1.34
C THR A 114 8.59 3.89 0.62
N ALA A 115 9.55 3.38 1.38
CA ALA A 115 10.72 2.71 0.83
C ALA A 115 10.35 1.37 0.19
N GLY A 116 10.90 1.07 -0.98
CA GLY A 116 10.54 -0.16 -1.70
C GLY A 116 10.98 -1.46 -1.02
N ASP A 117 11.96 -1.40 -0.12
CA ASP A 117 12.39 -2.52 0.74
C ASP A 117 11.37 -2.84 1.85
N ALA A 118 10.47 -1.91 2.18
CA ALA A 118 9.36 -2.13 3.09
C ALA A 118 8.22 -2.95 2.45
N VAL A 119 8.30 -3.26 1.15
CA VAL A 119 7.28 -4.00 0.41
C VAL A 119 7.46 -5.51 0.62
N LEU A 120 6.48 -6.17 1.21
CA LEU A 120 6.44 -7.64 1.30
C LEU A 120 6.18 -8.26 -0.07
N GLY A 121 5.25 -7.70 -0.82
CA GLY A 121 4.89 -8.17 -2.15
C GLY A 121 3.64 -7.52 -2.72
N VAL A 122 3.30 -7.96 -3.93
CA VAL A 122 2.16 -7.46 -4.71
C VAL A 122 1.00 -8.45 -4.58
N VAL A 123 -0.21 -7.94 -4.37
CA VAL A 123 -1.45 -8.73 -4.40
C VAL A 123 -1.67 -9.24 -5.83
N ALA A 124 -1.62 -10.55 -5.98
CA ALA A 124 -1.89 -11.23 -7.25
C ALA A 124 -3.38 -11.52 -7.46
N ARG A 125 -4.13 -11.72 -6.37
CA ARG A 125 -5.56 -12.05 -6.42
C ARG A 125 -6.24 -11.75 -5.07
N SER A 126 -7.47 -11.24 -5.11
CA SER A 126 -8.37 -11.21 -3.95
C SER A 126 -9.33 -12.40 -3.96
N MET A 127 -9.68 -12.85 -2.77
CA MET A 127 -10.61 -13.93 -2.48
C MET A 127 -11.63 -13.37 -1.49
N ARG A 128 -12.76 -12.92 -2.03
CA ARG A 128 -13.89 -12.50 -1.20
C ARG A 128 -14.38 -13.71 -0.43
N ARG A 129 -14.54 -13.58 0.89
CA ARG A 129 -15.29 -14.62 1.61
C ARG A 129 -16.75 -14.47 1.17
N PRO A 130 -17.42 -15.55 0.72
CA PRO A 130 -18.86 -15.49 0.56
C PRO A 130 -19.44 -15.04 1.91
N ALA A 131 -20.42 -14.13 1.87
CA ALA A 131 -21.16 -13.77 3.07
C ALA A 131 -21.60 -15.08 3.74
N ARG A 132 -21.28 -15.27 5.02
CA ARG A 132 -21.85 -16.40 5.77
C ARG A 132 -23.36 -16.23 5.64
N ALA A 133 -24.02 -17.19 4.98
CA ALA A 133 -25.47 -17.28 5.07
C ALA A 133 -25.80 -17.35 6.57
N ALA A 134 -26.61 -16.39 7.02
CA ALA A 134 -27.15 -16.34 8.37
C ALA A 134 -28.12 -17.50 8.59
#